data_AF-A0A143G3I9-F1
#
_entry.id   AF-A0A143G3I9-F1
#
_cell.length_a   1.000
_cell.length_b   1.000
_cell.length_c   1.000
_cell.angle_alpha   90.00
_cell.angle_beta   90.00
_cell.angle_gamma   90.00
#
_symmetry.space_group_name_H-M   'P 1'
#
loop_
_entity.id
_entity.type
_entity.pdbx_description
1 polymer ?
#
loop_
_entity_poly.entity_id
_entity_poly.type
_entity_poly.pdbx_seq_one_letter_code
_entity_poly.pdbx_strand_id
1 'polypeptide(L)'
;MQQNPGEILTSGTQGNLLLIKEDNSIQRLTDLKFSSDFYSLAKFDGDVYIGSSEGIYIYSNHKLNKINISSQIDENLVFKLEAAQSYLWAFTNKFILRFDGVKWEIINHPDNHENDEAFFSIKAGEKCPQKGYWFTVAKENSRQYFKQGDTLPNVKSDWGDVHWQFDGEE
;
A
#
# COMPACT_ATOMS: atom_id res chain seq x y z
N MET A 1 13.81 -10.35 -22.27
CA MET A 1 13.75 -11.79 -22.64
C MET A 1 12.37 -12.12 -23.21
N GLN A 2 12.26 -12.54 -24.47
CA GLN A 2 11.01 -13.08 -25.02
C GLN A 2 10.70 -14.41 -24.32
N GLN A 3 9.48 -14.58 -23.80
CA GLN A 3 9.04 -15.85 -23.24
C GLN A 3 8.81 -16.81 -24.40
N ASN A 4 9.38 -18.02 -24.33
CA ASN A 4 8.96 -19.06 -25.24
C ASN A 4 7.51 -19.47 -24.91
N PRO A 5 6.66 -19.78 -25.91
CA PRO A 5 5.22 -19.99 -25.73
C PRO A 5 4.78 -21.08 -24.72
N GLY A 6 5.68 -21.90 -24.17
CA GLY A 6 5.37 -22.86 -23.11
C GLY A 6 6.22 -22.76 -21.84
N GLU A 7 6.97 -21.67 -21.63
CA GLU A 7 7.71 -21.44 -20.39
C GLU A 7 6.87 -20.67 -19.36
N ILE A 8 6.74 -21.23 -18.16
CA ILE A 8 6.05 -20.59 -17.03
C ILE A 8 7.10 -19.98 -16.10
N LEU A 9 6.94 -18.70 -15.81
CA LEU A 9 7.66 -18.04 -14.73
C LEU A 9 6.69 -17.86 -13.56
N THR A 10 7.08 -18.35 -12.38
CA THR A 10 6.25 -18.26 -11.17
C THR A 10 7.09 -17.84 -9.98
N SER A 11 6.44 -17.26 -8.98
CA SER A 11 7.06 -16.77 -7.76
C SER A 11 6.40 -17.35 -6.51
N GLY A 12 7.08 -17.26 -5.38
CA GLY A 12 6.55 -17.71 -4.11
C GLY A 12 7.35 -17.24 -2.91
N THR A 13 7.16 -17.92 -1.78
CA THR A 13 7.77 -17.55 -0.50
C THR A 13 9.30 -17.66 -0.51
N GLN A 14 9.97 -16.97 0.41
CA GLN A 14 11.43 -17.03 0.58
C GLN A 14 12.21 -16.75 -0.72
N GLY A 15 11.76 -15.74 -1.45
CA GLY A 15 12.33 -15.27 -2.71
C GLY A 15 12.37 -16.31 -3.82
N ASN A 16 11.46 -17.29 -3.82
CA ASN A 16 11.38 -18.27 -4.88
C ASN A 16 10.93 -17.59 -6.19
N LEU A 17 11.79 -17.66 -7.20
CA LEU A 17 11.47 -17.32 -8.58
C LEU A 17 11.88 -18.52 -9.44
N LEU A 18 10.91 -19.18 -10.05
CA LEU A 18 11.07 -20.45 -10.75
C LEU A 18 10.70 -20.30 -12.21
N LEU A 19 11.59 -20.77 -13.09
CA LEU A 19 11.31 -21.00 -14.49
C LEU A 19 11.00 -22.49 -14.69
N ILE A 20 9.80 -22.77 -15.14
CA ILE A 20 9.36 -24.11 -15.54
C ILE A 20 9.36 -24.13 -17.07
N LYS A 21 10.17 -25.01 -17.65
CA LYS A 21 10.30 -25.15 -19.11
C LYS A 21 9.31 -26.18 -19.64
N GLU A 22 9.13 -26.20 -20.97
CA GLU A 22 8.22 -27.13 -21.66
C GLU A 22 8.55 -28.61 -21.42
N ASP A 23 9.82 -28.93 -21.17
CA ASP A 23 10.30 -30.28 -20.85
C ASP A 23 10.06 -30.67 -19.37
N ASN A 24 9.30 -29.86 -18.62
CA ASN A 24 9.06 -29.95 -17.18
C ASN A 24 10.30 -29.76 -16.30
N SER A 25 11.44 -29.34 -16.86
CA SER A 25 12.58 -28.95 -16.04
C SER A 25 12.29 -27.66 -15.27
N ILE A 26 12.68 -27.63 -14.00
CA ILE A 26 12.48 -26.49 -13.12
C ILE A 26 13.84 -25.90 -12.77
N GLN A 27 14.00 -24.61 -13.06
CA GLN A 27 15.18 -23.85 -12.70
C GLN A 27 14.79 -22.75 -11.72
N ARG A 28 15.44 -22.72 -10.55
CA ARG A 28 15.37 -21.56 -9.67
C ARG A 28 16.28 -20.45 -10.21
N LEU A 29 15.75 -19.24 -10.30
CA LEU A 29 16.44 -18.06 -10.84
C LEU A 29 17.04 -17.17 -9.74
N THR A 30 16.82 -17.49 -8.48
CA THR A 30 17.27 -16.73 -7.30
C THR A 30 18.12 -17.57 -6.37
N ASP A 31 18.97 -16.90 -5.59
CA ASP A 31 19.71 -17.53 -4.50
C ASP A 31 18.80 -17.73 -3.26
N LEU A 32 19.13 -18.74 -2.44
CA LEU A 32 18.42 -19.08 -1.18
C LEU A 32 18.50 -18.00 -0.07
N LYS A 33 19.16 -16.86 -0.33
CA LYS A 33 19.43 -15.81 0.67
C LYS A 33 18.31 -14.78 0.81
N PHE A 34 17.33 -14.79 -0.08
CA PHE A 34 16.21 -13.87 -0.02
C PHE A 34 15.19 -14.34 1.02
N SER A 35 14.91 -13.50 2.02
CA SER A 35 13.88 -13.75 3.03
C SER A 35 12.49 -13.26 2.60
N SER A 36 12.42 -12.28 1.69
CA SER A 36 11.16 -11.65 1.28
C SER A 36 10.29 -12.60 0.46
N ASP A 37 8.97 -12.53 0.65
CA ASP A 37 8.02 -13.32 -0.13
C ASP A 37 7.65 -12.60 -1.43
N PHE A 38 7.50 -13.33 -2.53
CA PHE A 38 7.10 -12.77 -3.83
C PHE A 38 5.66 -13.15 -4.18
N TYR A 39 4.80 -12.14 -4.32
CA TYR A 39 3.34 -12.32 -4.47
C TYR A 39 2.84 -12.18 -5.90
N SER A 40 3.53 -11.40 -6.74
CA SER A 40 3.05 -11.09 -8.09
C SER A 40 4.19 -10.89 -9.07
N LEU A 41 3.95 -11.25 -10.32
CA LEU A 41 4.86 -11.06 -11.44
C LEU A 41 4.17 -10.28 -12.55
N ALA A 42 4.89 -9.36 -13.17
CA ALA A 42 4.47 -8.72 -14.40
C ALA A 42 5.67 -8.54 -15.34
N LYS A 43 5.46 -8.83 -16.62
CA LYS A 43 6.44 -8.50 -17.65
C LYS A 43 6.18 -7.11 -18.17
N PHE A 44 7.23 -6.29 -18.20
CA PHE A 44 7.14 -4.94 -18.71
C PHE A 44 8.48 -4.54 -19.31
N ASP A 45 8.45 -3.98 -20.52
CA ASP A 45 9.61 -3.54 -21.28
C ASP A 45 10.77 -4.57 -21.36
N GLY A 46 10.42 -5.85 -21.51
CA GLY A 46 11.40 -6.94 -21.67
C GLY A 46 11.97 -7.52 -20.37
N ASP A 47 11.68 -6.90 -19.22
CA ASP A 47 12.08 -7.35 -17.88
C ASP A 47 10.89 -7.94 -17.11
N VAL A 48 11.21 -8.59 -15.99
CA VAL A 48 10.19 -9.13 -15.07
C VAL A 48 10.23 -8.34 -13.77
N TYR A 49 9.11 -7.72 -13.44
CA TYR A 49 8.90 -7.04 -12.17
C TYR A 49 8.20 -7.98 -11.20
N ILE A 50 8.61 -7.92 -9.95
CA ILE A 50 8.17 -8.82 -8.88
C ILE A 50 7.70 -7.97 -7.71
N GLY A 51 6.43 -8.14 -7.32
CA GLY A 51 5.87 -7.55 -6.12
C GLY A 51 6.18 -8.44 -4.92
N SER A 52 6.67 -7.85 -3.83
CA SER A 52 7.09 -8.59 -2.64
C SER A 52 6.50 -8.02 -1.36
N SER A 53 6.81 -8.66 -0.22
CA SER A 53 6.51 -8.14 1.12
C SER A 53 7.25 -6.85 1.46
N GLU A 54 8.30 -6.51 0.71
CA GLU A 54 9.26 -5.45 1.01
C GLU A 54 9.56 -4.65 -0.28
N GLY A 55 8.51 -4.24 -0.99
CA GLY A 55 8.61 -3.40 -2.19
C GLY A 55 8.64 -4.18 -3.51
N ILE A 56 9.33 -3.60 -4.51
CA ILE A 56 9.36 -4.12 -5.89
C ILE A 56 10.79 -4.57 -6.22
N TYR A 57 10.91 -5.74 -6.84
CA TYR A 57 12.15 -6.24 -7.41
C TYR A 57 12.04 -6.29 -8.93
N ILE A 58 13.18 -6.19 -9.59
CA ILE A 58 13.33 -6.41 -11.03
C ILE A 58 14.29 -7.56 -11.28
N TYR A 59 13.86 -8.51 -12.11
CA TYR A 59 14.70 -9.55 -12.65
C TYR A 59 15.03 -9.23 -14.11
N SER A 60 16.29 -8.86 -14.33
CA SER A 60 16.85 -8.50 -15.64
C SER A 60 18.25 -9.09 -15.76
N ASN A 61 18.64 -9.53 -16.97
CA ASN A 61 19.98 -10.06 -17.24
C ASN A 61 20.46 -11.12 -16.23
N HIS A 62 19.57 -12.05 -15.88
CA HIS A 62 19.83 -13.12 -14.89
C HIS A 62 20.16 -12.64 -13.48
N LYS A 63 19.78 -11.41 -13.13
CA LYS A 63 19.99 -10.83 -11.80
C LYS A 63 18.70 -10.26 -11.27
N LEU A 64 18.48 -10.51 -9.98
CA LEU A 64 17.39 -9.93 -9.22
C LEU A 64 17.92 -8.75 -8.40
N ASN A 65 17.29 -7.59 -8.51
CA ASN A 65 17.62 -6.40 -7.72
C ASN A 65 16.34 -5.78 -7.14
N LYS A 66 16.41 -5.27 -5.90
CA LYS A 66 15.34 -4.42 -5.35
C LYS A 66 15.39 -3.05 -6.05
N ILE A 67 14.22 -2.51 -6.39
CA ILE A 67 14.08 -1.16 -6.93
C ILE A 67 13.88 -0.21 -5.75
N ASN A 68 14.63 0.89 -5.73
CA ASN A 68 14.42 1.99 -4.79
C ASN A 68 13.58 3.05 -5.49
N ILE A 69 12.34 3.23 -5.04
CA ILE A 69 11.38 4.19 -5.58
C ILE A 69 11.35 5.42 -4.66
N SER A 70 11.04 5.20 -3.37
CA SER A 70 11.10 6.21 -2.33
C SER A 70 10.94 5.56 -0.95
N SER A 71 11.42 6.22 0.11
CA SER A 71 11.31 5.73 1.48
C SER A 71 9.87 5.47 1.96
N GLN A 72 8.86 6.06 1.30
CA GLN A 72 7.44 5.84 1.62
C GLN A 72 6.87 4.56 1.00
N ILE A 73 7.56 4.00 0.00
CA ILE A 73 7.10 2.86 -0.83
C ILE A 73 7.98 1.64 -0.63
N ASP A 74 9.28 1.83 -0.43
CA ASP A 74 10.29 0.75 -0.55
C ASP A 74 10.12 -0.37 0.49
N GLU A 75 9.37 -0.12 1.57
CA GLU A 75 9.06 -1.10 2.61
C GLU A 75 7.59 -1.57 2.60
N ASN A 76 6.81 -1.14 1.60
CA ASN A 76 5.40 -1.52 1.49
C ASN A 76 5.27 -2.90 0.83
N LEU A 77 4.26 -3.64 1.28
CA LEU A 77 3.77 -4.83 0.60
C LEU A 77 3.25 -4.45 -0.79
N VAL A 78 3.77 -5.09 -1.84
CA VAL A 78 3.27 -5.00 -3.22
C VAL A 78 2.62 -6.34 -3.58
N PHE A 79 1.30 -6.41 -3.46
CA PHE A 79 0.56 -7.66 -3.63
C PHE A 79 0.15 -7.93 -5.07
N LYS A 80 0.14 -6.91 -5.94
CA LYS A 80 -0.23 -7.08 -7.35
C LYS A 80 0.55 -6.15 -8.26
N LEU A 81 1.09 -6.73 -9.33
CA LEU A 81 1.63 -6.04 -10.50
C LEU A 81 0.77 -6.37 -11.73
N GLU A 82 0.59 -5.39 -12.61
CA GLU A 82 -0.12 -5.57 -13.88
C GLU A 82 0.48 -4.67 -14.96
N ALA A 83 0.91 -5.25 -16.07
CA ALA A 83 1.30 -4.48 -17.25
C ALA A 83 0.08 -4.21 -18.11
N ALA A 84 -0.25 -2.95 -18.35
CA ALA A 84 -1.38 -2.54 -19.16
C ALA A 84 -1.00 -1.37 -20.06
N GLN A 85 -1.21 -1.54 -21.37
CA GLN A 85 -0.80 -0.57 -22.40
C GLN A 85 0.69 -0.26 -22.30
N SER A 86 1.06 0.99 -22.04
CA SER A 86 2.44 1.48 -21.87
C SER A 86 2.85 1.65 -20.41
N TYR A 87 2.07 1.13 -19.46
CA TYR A 87 2.35 1.29 -18.03
C TYR A 87 2.45 -0.04 -17.31
N LEU A 88 3.33 -0.09 -16.31
CA LEU A 88 3.30 -1.09 -15.26
C LEU A 88 2.61 -0.49 -14.04
N TRP A 89 1.55 -1.14 -13.58
CA TRP A 89 0.82 -0.76 -12.39
C TRP A 89 1.29 -1.62 -11.21
N ALA A 90 1.45 -0.97 -10.06
CA ALA A 90 1.74 -1.65 -8.80
C ALA A 90 0.73 -1.25 -7.73
N PHE A 91 0.12 -2.26 -7.11
CA PHE A 91 -0.84 -2.10 -6.03
C PHE A 91 -0.17 -2.51 -4.74
N THR A 92 -0.04 -1.55 -3.84
CA THR A 92 0.53 -1.74 -2.52
C THR A 92 -0.55 -1.65 -1.45
N ASN A 93 -0.21 -2.00 -0.21
CA ASN A 93 -1.14 -1.85 0.92
C ASN A 93 -1.54 -0.39 1.21
N LYS A 94 -0.81 0.62 0.70
CA LYS A 94 -1.07 2.04 0.97
C LYS A 94 -1.24 2.91 -0.27
N PHE A 95 -0.56 2.58 -1.36
CA PHE A 95 -0.47 3.38 -2.57
C PHE A 95 -0.76 2.56 -3.83
N ILE A 96 -1.28 3.25 -4.84
CA ILE A 96 -1.30 2.77 -6.23
C ILE A 96 -0.22 3.52 -6.99
N LEU A 97 0.65 2.78 -7.67
CA LEU A 97 1.75 3.33 -8.45
C LEU A 97 1.57 2.98 -9.92
N ARG A 98 2.04 3.85 -10.80
CA ARG A 98 2.27 3.53 -12.21
C ARG A 98 3.71 3.83 -12.61
N PHE A 99 4.25 3.03 -13.50
CA PHE A 99 5.57 3.18 -14.09
C PHE A 99 5.46 3.25 -15.60
N ASP A 100 6.08 4.25 -16.22
CA ASP A 100 6.01 4.51 -17.68
C ASP A 100 7.22 3.98 -18.46
N GLY A 101 8.12 3.23 -17.80
CA GLY A 101 9.42 2.82 -18.37
C GLY A 101 10.58 3.71 -17.93
N VAL A 102 10.29 4.90 -17.39
CA VAL A 102 11.30 5.88 -16.97
C VAL A 102 11.13 6.28 -15.52
N LYS A 103 9.90 6.55 -15.08
CA LYS A 103 9.58 7.05 -13.74
C LYS A 103 8.38 6.37 -13.11
N TRP A 104 8.47 6.22 -11.79
CA TRP A 104 7.35 5.80 -10.94
C TRP A 104 6.58 7.03 -10.49
N GLU A 105 5.25 6.97 -10.57
CA GLU A 105 4.35 7.99 -10.09
C GLU A 105 3.34 7.37 -9.11
N ILE A 106 3.15 8.02 -7.96
CA ILE A 106 2.04 7.71 -7.06
C ILE A 106 0.77 8.29 -7.66
N ILE A 107 -0.26 7.48 -7.79
CA ILE A 107 -1.57 7.94 -8.18
C ILE A 107 -2.23 8.57 -6.96
N ASN A 108 -2.55 9.85 -7.05
CA ASN A 108 -3.29 10.52 -5.99
C ASN A 108 -4.70 9.90 -5.89
N HIS A 109 -5.02 9.41 -4.70
CA HIS A 109 -6.34 8.95 -4.33
C HIS A 109 -6.69 9.64 -3.01
N PRO A 110 -7.95 10.04 -2.77
CA PRO A 110 -8.36 10.61 -1.49
C PRO A 110 -7.89 9.77 -0.29
N ASP A 111 -7.93 8.44 -0.42
CA ASP A 111 -7.50 7.49 0.62
C ASP A 111 -5.97 7.31 0.74
N ASN A 112 -5.17 7.81 -0.23
CA ASN A 112 -3.70 7.77 -0.18
C ASN A 112 -3.10 8.91 0.64
N HIS A 113 -3.90 9.92 0.97
CA HIS A 113 -3.54 10.91 1.96
C HIS A 113 -3.72 10.26 3.33
N GLU A 114 -2.64 9.70 3.89
CA GLU A 114 -2.55 9.67 5.35
C GLU A 114 -2.74 11.11 5.78
N ASN A 115 -3.90 11.39 6.38
CA ASN A 115 -4.26 12.67 6.94
C ASN A 115 -3.05 13.56 7.18
N ASP A 116 -2.91 14.61 6.38
CA ASP A 116 -2.27 15.83 6.85
C ASP A 116 -3.10 16.27 8.07
N GLU A 117 -2.79 15.69 9.23
CA GLU A 117 -3.30 15.96 10.58
C GLU A 117 -4.81 16.13 10.80
N ALA A 118 -5.68 15.69 9.89
CA ALA A 118 -7.11 15.69 10.14
C ALA A 118 -7.48 14.55 11.10
N PHE A 119 -7.41 14.81 12.40
CA PHE A 119 -7.96 13.91 13.41
C PHE A 119 -9.48 13.81 13.21
N PHE A 120 -9.94 12.78 12.52
CA PHE A 120 -11.37 12.57 12.30
C PHE A 120 -12.09 11.97 13.51
N SER A 121 -11.36 11.46 14.51
CA SER A 121 -11.94 10.87 15.71
C SER A 121 -11.02 11.02 16.93
N ILE A 122 -11.56 11.49 18.05
CA ILE A 122 -10.85 11.64 19.33
C ILE A 122 -11.71 11.10 20.47
N LYS A 123 -11.08 10.39 21.41
CA LYS A 123 -11.75 9.89 22.62
C LYS A 123 -12.17 11.05 23.53
N ALA A 124 -13.35 10.96 24.11
CA ALA A 124 -13.81 11.95 25.09
C ALA A 124 -12.88 12.04 26.30
N GLY A 125 -12.65 13.26 26.79
CA GLY A 125 -11.67 13.59 27.81
C GLY A 125 -10.36 14.15 27.25
N GLU A 126 -10.04 13.84 25.99
CA GLU A 126 -8.85 14.36 25.31
C GLU A 126 -9.03 15.80 24.82
N LYS A 127 -7.90 16.42 24.47
CA LYS A 127 -7.84 17.76 23.89
C LYS A 127 -8.22 17.73 22.41
N CYS A 128 -9.11 18.64 22.02
CA CYS A 128 -9.57 18.82 20.66
C CYS A 128 -8.38 19.26 19.79
N PRO A 129 -8.03 18.51 18.74
CA PRO A 129 -6.82 18.75 17.97
C PRO A 129 -6.96 19.91 16.98
N GLN A 130 -8.19 20.21 16.55
CA GLN A 130 -8.49 21.29 15.61
C GLN A 130 -9.86 21.90 15.87
N LYS A 131 -10.01 23.18 15.54
CA LYS A 131 -11.28 23.88 15.65
C LYS A 131 -12.29 23.35 14.61
N GLY A 132 -13.58 23.45 14.92
CA GLY A 132 -14.68 23.12 14.01
C GLY A 132 -15.79 22.37 14.73
N TYR A 133 -16.74 21.85 13.96
CA TYR A 133 -17.84 21.05 14.46
C TYR A 133 -17.40 19.60 14.66
N TRP A 134 -17.82 19.05 15.79
CA TRP A 134 -17.63 17.65 16.13
C TRP A 134 -18.95 17.08 16.64
N PHE A 135 -19.17 15.78 16.46
CA PHE A 135 -20.34 15.08 17.00
C PHE A 135 -19.93 13.73 17.59
N THR A 136 -20.79 13.15 18.42
CA THR A 136 -20.63 11.78 18.89
C THR A 136 -21.90 10.97 18.70
N VAL A 137 -21.76 9.72 18.24
CA VAL A 137 -22.88 8.79 18.12
C VAL A 137 -23.45 8.37 19.48
N ALA A 138 -22.73 8.65 20.58
CA ALA A 138 -23.17 8.32 21.94
C ALA A 138 -24.32 9.20 22.45
N LYS A 139 -24.67 10.29 21.75
CA LYS A 139 -25.76 11.19 22.12
C LYS A 139 -26.42 11.77 20.87
N GLU A 140 -27.75 11.70 20.79
CA GLU A 140 -28.51 12.36 19.72
C GLU A 140 -28.29 13.87 19.72
N ASN A 141 -28.26 14.47 18.53
CA ASN A 141 -28.06 15.91 18.33
C ASN A 141 -26.83 16.47 19.07
N SER A 142 -25.73 15.71 19.07
CA SER A 142 -24.49 16.04 19.77
C SER A 142 -23.56 17.00 19.04
N ARG A 143 -23.85 17.33 17.76
CA ARG A 143 -23.01 18.22 16.94
C ARG A 143 -22.79 19.55 17.65
N GLN A 144 -21.52 19.88 17.88
CA GLN A 144 -21.10 21.04 18.65
C GLN A 144 -19.79 21.59 18.07
N TYR A 145 -19.62 22.91 18.10
CA TYR A 145 -18.37 23.55 17.75
C TYR A 145 -17.36 23.50 18.91
N PHE A 146 -16.13 23.14 18.62
CA PHE A 146 -14.99 23.14 19.55
C PHE A 146 -13.83 23.96 18.98
N LYS A 147 -13.01 24.54 19.86
CA LYS A 147 -11.72 25.14 19.52
C LYS A 147 -10.60 24.14 19.77
N GLN A 148 -9.49 24.32 19.07
CA GLN A 148 -8.26 23.59 19.37
C GLN A 148 -7.86 23.78 20.84
N GLY A 149 -7.59 22.68 21.54
CA GLY A 149 -7.27 22.65 22.97
C GLY A 149 -8.47 22.56 23.92
N ASP A 150 -9.71 22.62 23.42
CA ASP A 150 -10.89 22.34 24.23
C ASP A 150 -10.91 20.86 24.67
N THR A 151 -11.44 20.55 25.84
CA THR A 151 -11.60 19.15 26.24
C THR A 151 -12.94 18.62 25.73
N LEU A 152 -12.90 17.56 24.93
CA LEU A 152 -14.10 16.94 24.38
C LEU A 152 -14.89 16.24 25.51
N PRO A 153 -16.17 16.54 25.72
CA PRO A 153 -16.88 16.09 26.91
C PRO A 153 -17.22 14.61 26.81
N ASN A 154 -17.12 13.92 27.94
CA ASN A 154 -17.62 12.56 28.04
C ASN A 154 -19.13 12.59 28.30
N VAL A 155 -19.89 11.85 27.50
CA VAL A 155 -21.34 11.70 27.68
C VAL A 155 -21.62 10.29 28.21
N LYS A 156 -22.65 10.14 29.03
CA LYS A 156 -23.02 8.80 29.51
C LYS A 156 -23.48 7.97 28.32
N SER A 157 -22.74 6.89 28.05
CA SER A 157 -23.02 5.92 27.00
C SER A 157 -23.12 4.54 27.63
N ASP A 158 -24.08 3.74 27.17
CA ASP A 158 -24.17 2.31 27.55
C ASP A 158 -23.21 1.44 26.72
N TRP A 159 -22.49 2.03 25.76
CA TRP A 159 -21.69 1.34 24.74
C TRP A 159 -20.17 1.51 24.88
N GLY A 160 -19.68 1.84 26.08
CA GLY A 160 -18.25 1.99 26.36
C GLY A 160 -17.71 3.41 26.14
N ASP A 161 -16.47 3.53 25.67
CA ASP A 161 -15.79 4.80 25.49
C ASP A 161 -16.48 5.68 24.43
N VAL A 162 -16.63 6.97 24.74
CA VAL A 162 -17.19 7.94 23.81
C VAL A 162 -16.10 8.46 22.89
N HIS A 163 -16.36 8.47 21.58
CA HIS A 163 -15.52 9.12 20.58
C HIS A 163 -16.29 10.25 19.89
N TRP A 164 -15.60 11.37 19.70
CA TRP A 164 -16.05 12.54 18.96
C TRP A 164 -15.44 12.52 17.57
N GLN A 165 -16.26 12.74 16.55
CA GLN A 165 -15.88 12.73 15.13
C GLN A 165 -15.97 14.15 14.55
N PHE A 166 -14.99 14.53 13.73
CA PHE A 166 -14.95 15.84 13.09
C PHE A 166 -15.94 15.94 11.94
N ASP A 167 -16.63 17.07 11.83
CA ASP A 167 -17.74 17.33 10.90
C ASP A 167 -17.58 18.67 10.15
N GLY A 168 -16.34 19.16 10.02
CA GLY A 168 -16.01 20.37 9.25
C GLY A 168 -15.97 21.66 10.06
N GLU A 169 -15.59 22.77 9.42
CA GLU A 169 -15.54 24.10 10.07
C GLU A 169 -16.84 24.92 9.93
N GLU A 170 -17.79 24.47 9.10
CA GLU A 170 -19.06 25.17 8.77
C GLU A 170 -20.29 24.42 9.28
#